data_AF-A0A9E5NRX9-F1
#
_entry.id   AF-A0A9E5NRX9-F1
#
_cell.length_a   1.000
_cell.length_b   1.000
_cell.length_c   1.000
_cell.angle_alpha   90.00
_cell.angle_beta   90.00
_cell.angle_gamma   90.00
#
_symmetry.space_group_name_H-M   'P 1'
#
loop_
_entity.id
_entity.type
_entity.pdbx_description
1 polymer ?
#
loop_
_entity_poly.entity_id
_entity_poly.type
_entity_poly.pdbx_seq_one_letter_code
_entity_poly.pdbx_strand_id
1 'polypeptide(L)'
;MFSGIRGRLLVIGGVCLMCLWALLGPQLTAEEDVSPIKLGLDLRGGTHLVMQVSDPEGAMSTEARTDAANRAREIIANRIDQFGVREPTIQRIGIDRLIVELAGIQDVGRAKGIIEQTAFLEFKIVSDGVGFLERLPAIDSLIVAALGEEAIPEEARVEAAPGLEELFQQRDSTEAPPASQEAELRPLTRLLLDSGQQGLGIFLVEDPQVETVEGYLELPEVRARIPDDISLHWGTETRAIAGKTYTPLHVTEAEPLITGEYLVDAQAIRDPQYGTPIVPFRLTRQGGRIFERGT
;
A
#
# COMPACT_ATOMS: atom_id res chain seq x y z
N MET A 1 -4.56 -25.66 -66.81
CA MET A 1 -5.79 -24.87 -66.56
C MET A 1 -5.40 -23.40 -66.68
N PHE A 2 -5.96 -22.67 -67.65
CA PHE A 2 -5.73 -21.24 -67.96
C PHE A 2 -4.34 -20.85 -68.57
N SER A 3 -4.01 -21.34 -69.77
CA SER A 3 -2.81 -20.92 -70.53
C SER A 3 -3.01 -19.68 -71.42
N GLY A 4 -4.23 -19.10 -71.45
CA GLY A 4 -4.55 -17.92 -72.25
C GLY A 4 -4.55 -16.61 -71.44
N ILE A 5 -4.19 -15.49 -72.08
CA ILE A 5 -4.17 -14.13 -71.48
C ILE A 5 -5.49 -13.78 -70.77
N ARG A 6 -6.63 -14.21 -71.33
CA ARG A 6 -7.96 -14.01 -70.74
C ARG A 6 -8.15 -14.73 -69.41
N GLY A 7 -7.56 -15.91 -69.24
CA GLY A 7 -7.60 -16.66 -67.98
C GLY A 7 -6.77 -16.00 -66.89
N ARG A 8 -5.61 -15.43 -67.25
CA ARG A 8 -4.77 -14.66 -66.32
C ARG A 8 -5.45 -13.37 -65.86
N LEU A 9 -6.12 -12.65 -66.76
CA LEU A 9 -6.86 -11.43 -66.41
C LEU A 9 -8.02 -11.70 -65.43
N LEU A 10 -8.72 -12.83 -65.58
CA LEU A 10 -9.79 -13.20 -64.64
C LEU A 10 -9.24 -13.55 -63.25
N VAL A 11 -8.11 -14.25 -63.18
CA VAL A 11 -7.45 -14.56 -61.90
C VAL A 11 -6.95 -13.29 -61.22
N ILE A 12 -6.30 -12.39 -61.97
CA ILE A 12 -5.83 -11.10 -61.44
C ILE A 12 -7.02 -10.26 -60.96
N GLY A 13 -8.09 -10.17 -61.76
CA GLY A 13 -9.31 -9.45 -61.36
C GLY A 13 -9.95 -10.02 -60.10
N GLY A 14 -10.01 -11.35 -59.97
CA GLY A 14 -10.53 -12.03 -58.78
C GLY A 14 -9.68 -11.78 -57.54
N VAL A 15 -8.34 -11.85 -57.66
CA VAL A 15 -7.42 -11.55 -56.55
C VAL A 15 -7.49 -10.08 -56.15
N CYS A 16 -7.55 -9.16 -57.12
CA CYS A 16 -7.73 -7.73 -56.83
C CYS A 16 -9.06 -7.47 -56.11
N LEU A 17 -10.15 -8.12 -56.53
CA LEU A 17 -11.46 -7.96 -55.90
C LEU A 17 -11.50 -8.58 -54.49
N MET A 18 -10.82 -9.71 -54.29
CA MET A 18 -10.64 -10.33 -52.97
C MET A 18 -9.79 -9.46 -52.04
N CYS A 19 -8.69 -8.87 -52.53
CA CYS A 19 -7.89 -7.92 -51.78
C CYS A 19 -8.68 -6.65 -51.46
N LEU A 20 -9.45 -6.12 -52.41
CA LEU A 20 -10.29 -4.95 -52.20
C LEU A 20 -11.36 -5.23 -51.13
N TRP A 21 -11.98 -6.42 -51.17
CA TRP A 21 -12.97 -6.84 -50.19
C TRP A 21 -12.35 -7.08 -48.81
N ALA A 22 -11.16 -7.67 -48.72
CA ALA A 22 -10.44 -7.84 -47.47
C ALA A 22 -10.04 -6.50 -46.81
N LEU A 23 -9.87 -5.44 -47.62
CA LEU A 23 -9.43 -4.12 -47.16
C LEU A 23 -10.59 -3.16 -46.87
N LEU A 24 -11.70 -3.24 -47.62
CA LEU A 24 -12.90 -2.40 -47.42
C LEU A 24 -14.03 -3.09 -46.64
N GLY A 25 -14.09 -4.43 -46.62
CA GLY A 25 -15.14 -5.19 -45.95
C GLY A 25 -15.26 -4.93 -44.44
N PRO A 26 -14.15 -4.82 -43.69
CA PRO A 26 -14.18 -4.52 -42.26
C PRO A 26 -14.71 -3.10 -41.94
N GLN A 27 -14.63 -2.16 -42.89
CA GLN A 27 -14.97 -0.75 -42.65
C GLN A 27 -16.47 -0.42 -42.82
N LEU A 28 -17.23 -1.30 -43.48
CA LEU A 28 -18.67 -1.10 -43.70
C LEU A 28 -19.57 -1.77 -42.64
N THR A 29 -18.99 -2.55 -41.73
CA THR A 29 -19.72 -3.41 -40.78
C THR A 29 -19.41 -3.13 -39.30
N ALA A 30 -18.44 -2.27 -39.00
CA ALA A 30 -18.01 -2.02 -37.62
C ALA A 30 -18.50 -0.65 -37.13
N GLU A 31 -19.40 -0.65 -36.16
CA GLU A 31 -19.84 0.53 -35.38
C GLU A 31 -18.82 0.89 -34.26
N GLU A 32 -17.62 0.34 -34.31
CA GLU A 32 -16.53 0.69 -33.39
C GLU A 32 -15.18 0.65 -34.11
N ASP A 33 -14.35 1.66 -33.82
CA ASP A 33 -13.02 1.93 -34.38
C ASP A 33 -12.04 0.79 -34.12
N VAL A 34 -12.03 -0.23 -35.00
CA VAL A 34 -11.06 -1.31 -34.97
C VAL A 34 -10.14 -1.19 -36.17
N SER A 35 -9.10 -0.36 -36.04
CA SER A 35 -7.99 -0.35 -36.98
C SER A 35 -7.27 -1.72 -37.00
N PRO A 36 -7.19 -2.43 -38.15
CA PRO A 36 -6.68 -3.81 -38.25
C PRO A 36 -5.16 -3.94 -38.18
N ILE A 37 -4.43 -2.85 -37.96
CA ILE A 37 -2.97 -2.82 -37.92
C ILE A 37 -2.51 -2.68 -36.47
N LYS A 38 -1.68 -3.62 -36.01
CA LYS A 38 -0.98 -3.53 -34.72
C LYS A 38 0.07 -2.43 -34.81
N LEU A 39 -0.27 -1.25 -34.30
CA LEU A 39 0.62 -0.09 -34.26
C LEU A 39 1.56 -0.22 -33.05
N GLY A 40 2.86 -0.07 -33.27
CA GLY A 40 3.88 -0.09 -32.21
C GLY A 40 3.89 1.21 -31.38
N LEU A 41 4.76 1.26 -30.35
CA LEU A 41 4.93 2.38 -29.42
C LEU A 41 5.09 3.74 -30.12
N ASP A 42 5.86 3.77 -31.21
CA ASP A 42 6.14 4.99 -32.00
C ASP A 42 4.89 5.57 -32.69
N LEU A 43 3.88 4.73 -32.95
CA LEU A 43 2.66 5.13 -33.67
C LEU A 43 1.42 5.23 -32.76
N ARG A 44 1.40 4.54 -31.61
CA ARG A 44 0.31 4.61 -30.61
C ARG A 44 0.62 5.51 -29.41
N GLY A 45 1.88 5.88 -29.22
CA GLY A 45 2.34 6.53 -28.00
C GLY A 45 2.35 5.58 -26.80
N GLY A 46 3.21 5.87 -25.83
CA GLY A 46 3.34 5.08 -24.61
C GLY A 46 4.57 5.46 -23.80
N THR A 47 4.86 4.72 -22.74
CA THR A 47 5.99 4.98 -21.85
C THR A 47 7.03 3.87 -21.98
N HIS A 48 8.31 4.25 -22.13
CA HIS A 48 9.46 3.34 -22.12
C HIS A 48 10.31 3.64 -20.88
N LEU A 49 10.40 2.67 -19.96
CA LEU A 49 11.13 2.79 -18.70
C LEU A 49 12.30 1.83 -18.69
N VAL A 50 13.46 2.33 -18.29
CA VAL A 50 14.66 1.52 -18.05
C VAL A 50 14.95 1.55 -16.57
N MET A 51 15.03 0.37 -15.97
CA MET A 51 15.22 0.20 -14.54
C MET A 51 16.44 -0.65 -14.27
N GLN A 52 17.08 -0.42 -13.13
CA GLN A 52 18.25 -1.16 -12.69
C GLN A 52 18.08 -1.62 -11.25
N VAL A 53 18.55 -2.82 -10.93
CA VAL A 53 18.62 -3.31 -9.56
C VAL A 53 19.57 -2.40 -8.76
N SER A 54 19.03 -1.76 -7.72
CA SER A 54 19.80 -0.90 -6.84
C SER A 54 20.70 -1.74 -5.94
N ASP A 55 22.01 -1.64 -6.13
CA ASP A 55 23.04 -2.19 -5.24
C ASP A 55 24.19 -1.18 -5.15
N PRO A 56 24.02 -0.11 -4.33
CA PRO A 56 24.97 0.99 -4.25
C PRO A 56 26.31 0.57 -3.60
N GLU A 57 26.29 -0.44 -2.74
CA GLU A 57 27.49 -0.94 -2.03
C GLU A 57 28.20 -2.06 -2.80
N GLY A 58 27.59 -2.57 -3.88
CA GLY A 58 28.17 -3.65 -4.69
C GLY A 58 28.22 -5.00 -3.98
N ALA A 59 27.43 -5.17 -2.92
CA ALA A 59 27.46 -6.34 -2.05
C ALA A 59 26.83 -7.59 -2.70
N MET A 60 26.00 -7.43 -3.73
CA MET A 60 25.31 -8.53 -4.39
C MET A 60 26.18 -9.24 -5.42
N SER A 61 26.20 -10.57 -5.35
CA SER A 61 26.77 -11.41 -6.40
C SER A 61 26.03 -11.24 -7.73
N THR A 62 26.68 -11.61 -8.84
CA THR A 62 26.06 -11.58 -10.17
C THR A 62 24.82 -12.47 -10.27
N GLU A 63 24.81 -13.58 -9.54
CA GLU A 63 23.67 -14.48 -9.44
C GLU A 63 22.51 -13.84 -8.67
N ALA A 64 22.80 -13.21 -7.52
CA ALA A 64 21.79 -12.50 -6.72
C ALA A 64 21.15 -11.35 -7.50
N ARG A 65 21.95 -10.57 -8.27
CA ARG A 65 21.44 -9.51 -9.14
C ARG A 65 20.52 -10.04 -10.24
N THR A 66 20.90 -11.17 -10.84
CA THR A 66 20.10 -11.82 -11.89
C THR A 66 18.78 -12.34 -11.34
N ASP A 67 18.80 -12.99 -10.18
CA ASP A 67 17.60 -13.47 -9.51
C ASP A 67 16.68 -12.32 -9.09
N ALA A 68 17.24 -11.24 -8.51
CA ALA A 68 16.50 -10.03 -8.20
C ALA A 68 15.82 -9.41 -9.43
N ALA A 69 16.52 -9.33 -10.57
CA ALA A 69 15.96 -8.85 -11.82
C ALA A 69 14.82 -9.75 -12.36
N ASN A 70 14.93 -11.06 -12.20
CA ASN A 70 13.87 -12.00 -12.60
C ASN A 70 12.63 -11.88 -11.72
N ARG A 71 12.81 -11.76 -10.40
CA ARG A 71 11.70 -11.53 -9.46
C ARG A 71 11.02 -10.20 -9.73
N ALA A 72 11.80 -9.14 -9.93
CA ALA A 72 11.26 -7.83 -10.28
C ALA A 72 10.41 -7.91 -11.54
N ARG A 73 10.87 -8.59 -12.59
CA ARG A 73 10.10 -8.81 -13.84
C ARG A 73 8.72 -9.42 -13.57
N GLU A 74 8.65 -10.45 -12.73
CA GLU A 74 7.37 -11.12 -12.38
C GLU A 74 6.44 -10.21 -11.59
N ILE A 75 6.98 -9.52 -10.59
CA ILE A 75 6.22 -8.55 -9.78
C ILE A 75 5.63 -7.45 -10.66
N ILE A 76 6.44 -6.90 -11.55
CA ILE A 76 6.04 -5.79 -12.43
C ILE A 76 5.01 -6.26 -13.46
N ALA A 77 5.16 -7.46 -14.01
CA ALA A 77 4.16 -8.05 -14.89
C ALA A 77 2.80 -8.15 -14.19
N ASN A 78 2.77 -8.74 -12.99
CA ASN A 78 1.54 -8.88 -12.22
C ASN A 78 0.91 -7.52 -11.86
N ARG A 79 1.73 -6.51 -11.53
CA ARG A 79 1.23 -5.14 -11.26
C ARG A 79 0.59 -4.54 -12.50
N ILE A 80 1.29 -4.57 -13.63
CA ILE A 80 0.80 -3.95 -14.86
C ILE A 80 -0.50 -4.62 -15.33
N ASP A 81 -0.63 -5.93 -15.15
CA ASP A 81 -1.88 -6.67 -15.42
C ASP A 81 -3.04 -6.18 -14.55
N GLN A 82 -2.81 -5.95 -13.25
CA GLN A 82 -3.83 -5.43 -12.32
C GLN A 82 -4.33 -4.03 -12.69
N PHE A 83 -3.46 -3.18 -13.25
CA PHE A 83 -3.83 -1.85 -13.71
C PHE A 83 -4.48 -1.83 -15.10
N GLY A 84 -4.70 -3.00 -15.71
CA GLY A 84 -5.45 -3.16 -16.96
C GLY A 84 -4.72 -2.62 -18.20
N VAL A 85 -3.38 -2.57 -18.16
CA VAL A 85 -2.59 -2.11 -19.31
C VAL A 85 -2.63 -3.18 -20.40
N ARG A 86 -3.01 -2.77 -21.61
CA ARG A 86 -3.11 -3.67 -22.75
C ARG A 86 -1.72 -3.86 -23.35
N GLU A 87 -1.24 -5.10 -23.35
CA GLU A 87 -0.02 -5.54 -24.06
C GLU A 87 1.30 -4.93 -23.55
N PRO A 88 1.64 -5.09 -22.25
CA PRO A 88 2.93 -4.61 -21.74
C PRO A 88 4.09 -5.48 -22.24
N THR A 89 5.22 -4.84 -22.56
CA THR A 89 6.46 -5.55 -22.91
C THR A 89 7.49 -5.35 -21.82
N ILE A 90 7.89 -6.44 -21.17
CA ILE A 90 8.85 -6.42 -20.07
C ILE A 90 10.04 -7.32 -20.44
N GLN A 91 11.20 -6.72 -20.65
CA GLN A 91 12.40 -7.41 -21.13
C GLN A 91 13.58 -7.15 -20.21
N ARG A 92 14.31 -8.20 -19.86
CA ARG A 92 15.56 -8.09 -19.09
C ARG A 92 16.73 -7.82 -20.03
N ILE A 93 17.60 -6.89 -19.67
CA ILE A 93 18.84 -6.60 -20.39
C ILE A 93 20.03 -6.82 -19.47
N GLY A 94 20.97 -7.66 -19.89
CA GLY A 94 22.15 -7.96 -19.08
C GLY A 94 21.79 -8.68 -17.79
N ILE A 95 22.42 -8.31 -16.67
CA ILE A 95 22.27 -8.99 -15.38
C ILE A 95 21.31 -8.27 -14.42
N ASP A 96 21.18 -6.96 -14.54
CA ASP A 96 20.56 -6.10 -13.52
C ASP A 96 19.59 -5.06 -14.09
N ARG A 97 19.36 -5.04 -15.41
CA ARG A 97 18.47 -4.06 -16.05
C ARG A 97 17.18 -4.67 -16.56
N LEU A 98 16.09 -3.92 -16.45
CA LEU A 98 14.76 -4.25 -16.94
C LEU A 98 14.22 -3.10 -17.79
N ILE A 99 13.79 -3.41 -19.00
CA ILE A 99 13.03 -2.50 -19.86
C ILE A 99 11.56 -2.83 -19.72
N VAL A 100 10.75 -1.81 -19.48
CA VAL A 100 9.29 -1.88 -19.40
C VAL A 100 8.70 -0.92 -20.41
N GLU A 101 7.86 -1.44 -21.31
CA GLU A 101 7.15 -0.66 -22.31
C GLU A 101 5.65 -0.81 -22.08
N LEU A 102 4.98 0.32 -21.87
CA LEU A 102 3.54 0.39 -21.62
C LEU A 102 2.86 1.12 -22.78
N ALA A 103 2.15 0.36 -23.62
CA ALA A 103 1.35 0.92 -24.70
C ALA A 103 0.09 1.61 -24.14
N GLY A 104 -0.26 2.79 -24.67
CA GLY A 104 -1.47 3.51 -24.27
C GLY A 104 -1.40 4.28 -22.94
N ILE A 105 -0.30 4.17 -22.18
CA ILE A 105 0.00 5.06 -21.04
C ILE A 105 0.98 6.12 -21.50
N GLN A 106 0.49 7.35 -21.68
CA GLN A 106 1.30 8.51 -22.08
C GLN A 106 1.89 9.27 -20.89
N ASP A 107 1.29 9.12 -19.70
CA ASP A 107 1.75 9.76 -18.48
C ASP A 107 2.84 8.92 -17.80
N VAL A 108 4.07 9.42 -17.90
CA VAL A 108 5.26 8.81 -17.28
C VAL A 108 5.13 8.75 -15.75
N GLY A 109 4.51 9.74 -15.12
CA GLY A 109 4.30 9.77 -13.66
C GLY A 109 3.34 8.68 -13.21
N ARG A 110 2.28 8.43 -13.97
CA ARG A 110 1.35 7.32 -13.73
C ARG A 110 2.00 5.95 -13.95
N ALA A 111 2.76 5.79 -15.03
CA ALA A 111 3.51 4.56 -15.31
C ALA A 111 4.54 4.27 -14.21
N LYS A 112 5.28 5.30 -13.80
CA LYS A 112 6.25 5.27 -12.72
C LYS A 112 5.59 4.92 -11.39
N GLY A 113 4.47 5.54 -11.02
CA GLY A 113 3.73 5.21 -9.79
C GLY A 113 3.28 3.75 -9.71
N ILE A 114 2.79 3.18 -10.81
CA ILE A 114 2.39 1.76 -10.89
C ILE A 114 3.59 0.82 -10.63
N ILE A 115 4.77 1.19 -11.12
CA ILE A 115 5.96 0.34 -11.09
C ILE A 115 6.75 0.55 -9.79
N GLU A 116 6.85 1.79 -9.31
CA GLU A 116 7.62 2.20 -8.13
C GLU A 116 6.90 1.97 -6.81
N GLN A 117 5.56 1.86 -6.80
CA GLN A 117 4.84 1.47 -5.58
C GLN A 117 5.29 0.08 -5.14
N THR A 118 6.28 0.06 -4.26
CA THR A 118 6.66 -1.09 -3.45
C THR A 118 5.62 -1.18 -2.35
N ALA A 119 4.42 -1.65 -2.70
CA ALA A 119 3.45 -2.07 -1.70
C ALA A 119 3.99 -3.33 -1.02
N PHE A 120 4.86 -3.14 -0.03
CA PHE A 120 5.27 -4.21 0.86
C PHE A 120 4.10 -4.46 1.80
N LEU A 121 3.41 -5.58 1.59
CA LEU A 121 2.33 -5.98 2.46
C LEU A 121 2.92 -6.73 3.65
N GLU A 122 2.60 -6.26 4.85
CA GLU A 122 2.92 -6.92 6.10
C GLU A 122 1.64 -7.24 6.85
N PHE A 123 1.57 -8.45 7.40
CA PHE A 123 0.56 -8.83 8.35
C PHE A 123 1.23 -8.80 9.73
N LYS A 124 0.84 -7.84 10.55
CA LYS A 124 1.33 -7.68 11.92
C LYS A 124 0.22 -8.04 12.91
N ILE A 125 0.60 -8.65 14.02
CA ILE A 125 -0.33 -8.86 15.12
C ILE A 125 -0.53 -7.53 15.83
N VAL A 126 -1.79 -7.23 16.14
CA VAL A 126 -2.12 -6.07 16.96
C VAL A 126 -1.78 -6.43 18.41
N SER A 127 -0.92 -5.65 19.03
CA SER A 127 -0.47 -5.84 20.41
C SER A 127 -1.58 -5.44 21.39
N ASP A 128 -1.49 -5.87 22.65
CA ASP A 128 -2.42 -5.45 23.70
C ASP A 128 -2.28 -3.96 24.07
N GLY A 129 -1.20 -3.32 23.61
CA GLY A 129 -0.89 -1.90 23.83
C GLY A 129 -0.36 -1.60 25.23
N VAL A 130 -0.16 -2.60 26.11
CA VAL A 130 0.24 -2.40 27.51
C VAL A 130 1.59 -1.69 27.60
N GLY A 131 2.58 -2.18 26.85
CA GLY A 131 3.89 -1.55 26.83
C GLY A 131 3.85 -0.11 26.31
N PHE A 132 2.98 0.19 25.35
CA PHE A 132 2.82 1.56 24.85
C PHE A 132 2.22 2.47 25.92
N LEU A 133 1.14 2.03 26.56
CA LEU A 133 0.45 2.76 27.64
C LEU A 133 1.36 3.10 28.82
N GLU A 134 2.21 2.17 29.26
CA GLU A 134 3.15 2.39 30.36
C GLU A 134 4.20 3.48 30.06
N ARG A 135 4.45 3.76 28.78
CA ARG A 135 5.46 4.73 28.34
C ARG A 135 4.85 6.08 27.99
N LEU A 136 3.53 6.18 27.86
CA LEU A 136 2.83 7.42 27.54
C LEU A 136 3.19 8.60 28.47
N PRO A 137 3.26 8.44 29.81
CA PRO A 137 3.65 9.57 30.68
C PRO A 137 5.06 10.10 30.38
N ALA A 138 5.99 9.19 30.08
CA ALA A 138 7.34 9.58 29.69
C ALA A 138 7.35 10.28 28.32
N ILE A 139 6.57 9.77 27.36
CA ILE A 139 6.42 10.39 26.03
C ILE A 139 5.83 11.80 26.14
N ASP A 140 4.78 11.97 26.94
CA ASP A 140 4.17 13.26 27.21
C ASP A 140 5.18 14.27 27.73
N SER A 141 5.99 13.89 28.73
CA SER A 141 7.03 14.78 29.28
C SER A 141 8.08 15.20 28.24
N LEU A 142 8.42 14.32 27.31
CA LEU A 142 9.35 14.62 26.21
C LEU A 142 8.74 15.57 25.20
N ILE A 143 7.46 15.41 24.87
CA ILE A 143 6.75 16.33 23.96
C ILE A 143 6.74 17.74 24.56
N VAL A 144 6.44 17.87 25.84
CA VAL A 144 6.47 19.17 26.53
C VAL A 144 7.88 19.75 26.54
N ALA A 145 8.91 18.94 26.80
CA ALA A 145 10.30 19.39 26.80
C ALA A 145 10.77 19.85 25.40
N ALA A 146 10.36 19.15 24.34
CA ALA A 146 10.78 19.41 22.97
C ALA A 146 10.07 20.62 22.34
N LEU A 147 8.76 20.76 22.54
CA LEU A 147 7.94 21.81 21.92
C LEU A 147 7.77 23.04 22.80
N GLY A 148 7.96 22.91 24.11
CA GLY A 148 7.60 23.92 25.09
C GLY A 148 6.09 24.02 25.29
N GLU A 149 5.68 24.46 26.48
CA GLU A 149 4.27 24.52 26.85
C GLU A 149 3.44 25.37 25.88
N GLU A 150 4.01 26.47 25.35
CA GLU A 150 3.34 27.44 24.48
C GLU A 150 2.95 26.89 23.10
N ALA A 151 3.64 25.87 22.59
CA ALA A 151 3.35 25.28 21.28
C ALA A 151 2.28 24.18 21.31
N ILE A 152 1.92 23.68 22.50
CA ILE A 152 0.90 22.64 22.67
C ILE A 152 -0.48 23.26 22.44
N PRO A 153 -1.35 22.76 21.54
CA PRO A 153 -2.68 23.31 21.32
C PRO A 153 -3.50 23.40 22.62
N GLU A 154 -4.31 24.45 22.81
CA GLU A 154 -5.15 24.61 24.02
C GLU A 154 -6.05 23.40 24.27
N GLU A 155 -6.53 22.77 23.21
CA GLU A 155 -7.36 21.55 23.27
C GLU A 155 -6.65 20.40 24.00
N ALA A 156 -5.31 20.36 23.93
CA ALA A 156 -4.46 19.39 24.62
C ALA A 156 -4.06 19.84 26.04
N ARG A 157 -4.35 21.09 26.45
CA ARG A 157 -4.04 21.65 27.79
C ARG A 157 -5.20 21.62 28.78
N VAL A 158 -6.46 21.47 28.33
CA VAL A 158 -7.66 21.52 29.20
C VAL A 158 -7.94 20.15 29.85
N GLU A 159 -8.58 20.13 31.03
CA GLU A 159 -8.87 18.95 31.88
C GLU A 159 -9.39 17.70 31.14
N ALA A 160 -8.89 16.53 31.58
CA ALA A 160 -9.08 15.19 31.03
C ALA A 160 -10.53 14.83 30.66
N ALA A 161 -10.72 14.24 29.47
CA ALA A 161 -11.92 13.46 29.18
C ALA A 161 -11.85 12.16 30.01
N PRO A 162 -12.97 11.70 30.60
CA PRO A 162 -13.00 10.68 31.65
C PRO A 162 -12.60 9.24 31.22
N GLY A 163 -12.23 9.01 29.96
CA GLY A 163 -12.16 7.65 29.40
C GLY A 163 -10.89 6.85 29.68
N LEU A 164 -9.71 7.49 29.75
CA LEU A 164 -8.42 6.78 29.84
C LEU A 164 -7.83 6.80 31.26
N GLU A 165 -8.20 7.79 32.08
CA GLU A 165 -7.75 7.93 33.47
C GLU A 165 -8.32 6.82 34.39
N GLU A 166 -9.54 6.33 34.11
CA GLU A 166 -10.16 5.21 34.86
C GLU A 166 -9.39 3.89 34.66
N LEU A 167 -8.79 3.68 33.49
CA LEU A 167 -8.03 2.46 33.17
C LEU A 167 -6.71 2.38 33.96
N PHE A 168 -6.08 3.53 34.21
CA PHE A 168 -4.87 3.62 35.03
C PHE A 168 -5.17 3.40 36.52
N GLN A 169 -6.27 3.92 37.05
CA GLN A 169 -6.65 3.70 38.44
C GLN A 169 -7.01 2.25 38.75
N GLN A 170 -7.46 1.48 37.76
CA GLN A 170 -7.87 0.09 37.98
C GLN A 170 -6.69 -0.89 38.03
N ARG A 171 -5.48 -0.48 37.62
CA ARG A 171 -4.26 -1.32 37.65
C ARG A 171 -3.41 -1.15 38.90
N ASP A 172 -3.51 -0.02 39.59
CA ASP A 172 -2.71 0.30 40.77
C ASP A 172 -3.39 -0.15 42.07
N SER A 173 -3.24 -1.43 42.42
CA SER A 173 -3.55 -1.93 43.77
C SER A 173 -2.34 -2.51 44.51
N THR A 174 -1.11 -2.18 44.09
CA THR A 174 0.08 -2.41 44.91
C THR A 174 1.02 -1.20 44.88
N GLU A 175 0.80 -0.30 45.85
CA GLU A 175 1.77 0.65 46.41
C GLU A 175 2.31 1.77 45.48
N ALA A 176 1.55 2.86 45.36
CA ALA A 176 2.00 4.13 44.78
C ALA A 176 2.59 5.08 45.86
N PRO A 177 3.68 5.83 45.58
CA PRO A 177 4.10 6.99 46.38
C PRO A 177 3.10 8.14 46.27
N PRO A 178 3.11 9.13 47.18
CA PRO A 178 2.06 10.13 47.27
C PRO A 178 2.06 11.07 46.06
N ALA A 179 0.85 11.33 45.57
CA ALA A 179 0.56 12.30 44.53
C ALA A 179 1.12 13.69 44.86
N SER A 180 2.03 14.16 44.01
CA SER A 180 2.24 15.59 43.80
C SER A 180 1.21 16.01 42.76
N GLN A 181 0.22 16.80 43.17
CA GLN A 181 -0.69 17.50 42.26
C GLN A 181 0.07 18.63 41.57
N GLU A 182 0.96 18.29 40.65
CA GLU A 182 1.30 19.16 39.53
C GLU A 182 0.53 18.59 38.35
N ALA A 183 -0.26 19.43 37.68
CA ALA A 183 -0.98 19.04 36.48
C ALA A 183 0.07 18.71 35.40
N GLU A 184 0.54 17.47 35.39
CA GLU A 184 1.43 16.94 34.36
C GLU A 184 0.68 17.09 33.03
N LEU A 185 1.16 18.00 32.19
CA LEU A 185 0.65 18.19 30.84
C LEU A 185 0.82 16.86 30.09
N ARG A 186 -0.30 16.30 29.63
CA ARG A 186 -0.36 15.01 28.91
C ARG A 186 -0.84 15.20 27.47
N PRO A 187 -0.05 15.88 26.61
CA PRO A 187 -0.50 16.33 25.31
C PRO A 187 -0.83 15.19 24.35
N LEU A 188 -0.14 14.05 24.40
CA LEU A 188 -0.41 12.88 23.57
C LEU A 188 -1.50 12.00 24.19
N THR A 189 -1.36 11.63 25.47
CA THR A 189 -2.30 10.72 26.13
C THR A 189 -3.74 11.21 26.03
N ARG A 190 -3.95 12.53 26.07
CA ARG A 190 -5.28 13.14 25.95
C ARG A 190 -5.92 12.99 24.56
N LEU A 191 -5.11 12.92 23.51
CA LEU A 191 -5.58 12.80 22.13
C LEU A 191 -5.89 11.35 21.74
N LEU A 192 -5.46 10.40 22.58
CA LEU A 192 -5.71 8.98 22.40
C LEU A 192 -6.97 8.60 23.19
N LEU A 193 -8.02 8.19 22.50
CA LEU A 193 -9.20 7.58 23.10
C LEU A 193 -9.07 6.06 23.04
N ASP A 194 -9.37 5.35 24.13
CA ASP A 194 -9.50 3.91 24.07
C ASP A 194 -10.69 3.55 23.15
N SER A 195 -10.47 2.65 22.20
CA SER A 195 -11.53 2.15 21.32
C SER A 195 -12.61 1.34 22.06
N GLY A 196 -12.42 1.05 23.35
CA GLY A 196 -13.35 0.30 24.20
C GLY A 196 -13.30 -1.21 23.95
N GLN A 197 -12.52 -1.65 22.96
CA GLN A 197 -12.12 -3.04 22.80
C GLN A 197 -10.91 -3.30 23.68
N GLN A 198 -11.17 -3.48 24.97
CA GLN A 198 -10.15 -3.70 26.00
C GLN A 198 -9.12 -4.73 25.53
N GLY A 199 -7.86 -4.32 25.45
CA GLY A 199 -6.71 -5.21 25.20
C GLY A 199 -6.36 -5.48 23.74
N LEU A 200 -6.83 -4.67 22.77
CA LEU A 200 -6.41 -4.79 21.37
C LEU A 200 -5.44 -3.69 20.91
N GLY A 201 -4.89 -2.83 21.78
CA GLY A 201 -3.89 -1.83 21.37
C GLY A 201 -4.36 -0.89 20.25
N ILE A 202 -5.66 -0.65 20.12
CA ILE A 202 -6.26 0.28 19.15
C ILE A 202 -6.72 1.51 19.90
N PHE A 203 -6.10 2.64 19.56
CA PHE A 203 -6.49 3.96 20.02
C PHE A 203 -7.27 4.69 18.93
N LEU A 204 -8.16 5.60 19.30
CA LEU A 204 -8.92 6.44 18.39
C LEU A 204 -8.46 7.87 18.58
N VAL A 205 -8.16 8.55 17.47
CA VAL A 205 -7.79 9.97 17.47
C VAL A 205 -8.82 10.72 16.64
N GLU A 206 -9.32 11.84 17.14
CA GLU A 206 -10.26 12.66 16.38
C GLU A 206 -9.56 13.17 15.10
N ASP A 207 -10.22 13.11 13.95
CA ASP A 207 -9.58 13.41 12.65
C ASP A 207 -8.83 14.74 12.60
N PRO A 208 -9.32 15.86 13.16
CA PRO A 208 -8.59 17.14 13.18
C PRO A 208 -7.29 17.09 13.97
N GLN A 209 -7.09 16.09 14.83
CA GLN A 209 -5.95 15.95 15.74
C GLN A 209 -4.92 14.94 15.25
N VAL A 210 -5.20 14.22 14.15
CA VAL A 210 -4.28 13.19 13.60
C VAL A 210 -2.93 13.78 13.23
N GLU A 211 -2.90 14.93 12.55
CA GLU A 211 -1.66 15.61 12.15
C GLU A 211 -0.83 16.04 13.37
N THR A 212 -1.50 16.49 14.44
CA THR A 212 -0.84 16.84 15.71
C THR A 212 -0.22 15.62 16.38
N VAL A 213 -0.96 14.51 16.45
CA VAL A 213 -0.45 13.25 17.03
C VAL A 213 0.71 12.70 16.19
N GLU A 214 0.59 12.72 14.87
CA GLU A 214 1.67 12.31 13.96
C GLU A 214 2.92 13.17 14.18
N GLY A 215 2.78 14.49 14.25
CA GLY A 215 3.87 15.40 14.55
C GLY A 215 4.56 15.10 15.89
N TYR A 216 3.80 14.73 16.93
CA TYR A 216 4.38 14.31 18.21
C TYR A 216 5.15 12.99 18.11
N LEU A 217 4.58 11.99 17.42
CA LEU A 217 5.20 10.67 17.25
C LEU A 217 6.46 10.73 16.36
N GLU A 218 6.57 11.72 15.48
CA GLU A 218 7.74 11.92 14.62
C GLU A 218 8.93 12.58 15.33
N LEU A 219 8.74 13.20 16.50
CA LEU A 219 9.82 13.82 17.26
C LEU A 219 10.93 12.81 17.57
N PRO A 220 12.22 13.12 17.32
CA PRO A 220 13.32 12.17 17.53
C PRO A 220 13.39 11.61 18.95
N GLU A 221 13.08 12.45 19.94
CA GLU A 221 13.07 12.10 21.36
C GLU A 221 11.94 11.10 21.69
N VAL A 222 10.76 11.29 21.08
CA VAL A 222 9.61 10.40 21.23
C VAL A 222 9.87 9.07 20.53
N ARG A 223 10.37 9.11 19.29
CA ARG A 223 10.72 7.90 18.51
C ARG A 223 11.72 7.02 19.24
N ALA A 224 12.72 7.60 19.90
CA ALA A 224 13.71 6.87 20.67
C ALA A 224 13.14 6.23 21.96
N ARG A 225 11.96 6.68 22.42
CA ARG A 225 11.30 6.16 23.61
C ARG A 225 10.24 5.10 23.30
N ILE A 226 9.80 5.02 22.05
CA ILE A 226 8.93 3.95 21.58
C ILE A 226 9.71 2.62 21.69
N PRO A 227 9.09 1.55 22.19
CA PRO A 227 9.71 0.24 22.32
C PRO A 227 10.06 -0.37 20.96
N ASP A 228 11.19 -1.07 20.89
CA ASP A 228 11.63 -1.74 19.66
C ASP A 228 10.74 -2.95 19.27
N ASP A 229 9.95 -3.46 20.21
CA ASP A 229 9.04 -4.61 20.01
C ASP A 229 7.66 -4.21 19.45
N ILE A 230 7.36 -2.91 19.33
CA ILE A 230 6.10 -2.43 18.75
C ILE A 230 6.29 -1.46 17.59
N SER A 231 5.28 -1.37 16.74
CA SER A 231 5.18 -0.36 15.69
C SER A 231 3.78 0.23 15.61
N LEU A 232 3.71 1.55 15.37
CA LEU A 232 2.46 2.32 15.32
C LEU A 232 2.01 2.52 13.87
N HIS A 233 0.73 2.24 13.59
CA HIS A 233 0.17 2.39 12.24
C HIS A 233 -1.20 3.03 12.25
N TRP A 234 -1.38 4.06 11.44
CA TRP A 234 -2.70 4.65 11.19
C TRP A 234 -3.56 3.73 10.33
N GLY A 235 -4.81 3.52 10.73
CA GLY A 235 -5.80 2.86 9.90
C GLY A 235 -6.37 3.79 8.83
N THR A 236 -6.80 3.20 7.72
CA THR A 236 -7.42 3.96 6.60
C THR A 236 -8.93 4.15 6.77
N GLU A 237 -9.55 3.42 7.68
CA GLU A 237 -10.99 3.47 7.92
C GLU A 237 -11.32 4.43 9.06
N THR A 238 -12.01 5.52 8.72
CA THR A 238 -12.53 6.47 9.70
C THR A 238 -13.78 5.93 10.39
N ARG A 239 -13.87 6.07 11.71
CA ARG A 239 -15.03 5.69 12.53
C ARG A 239 -15.83 6.93 12.93
N ALA A 240 -17.12 6.94 12.64
CA ALA A 240 -18.02 8.00 13.11
C ALA A 240 -18.63 7.63 14.47
N ILE A 241 -18.33 8.39 15.52
CA ILE A 241 -18.85 8.18 16.87
C ILE A 241 -19.42 9.50 17.38
N ALA A 242 -20.69 9.50 17.77
CA ALA A 242 -21.38 10.68 18.33
C ALA A 242 -21.27 11.96 17.47
N GLY A 243 -21.24 11.82 16.14
CA GLY A 243 -21.15 12.94 15.20
C GLY A 243 -19.74 13.49 14.97
N LYS A 244 -18.72 12.90 15.61
CA LYS A 244 -17.31 13.14 15.36
C LYS A 244 -16.71 11.97 14.58
N THR A 245 -15.64 12.24 13.85
CA THR A 245 -14.91 11.23 13.08
C THR A 245 -13.54 10.98 13.70
N TYR A 246 -13.16 9.70 13.75
CA TYR A 246 -11.96 9.24 14.40
C TYR A 246 -11.16 8.33 13.48
N THR A 247 -9.85 8.49 13.49
CA THR A 247 -8.90 7.63 12.80
C THR A 247 -8.24 6.70 13.82
N PRO A 248 -8.26 5.37 13.61
CA PRO A 248 -7.66 4.44 14.54
C PRO A 248 -6.14 4.40 14.40
N LEU A 249 -5.44 4.44 15.54
CA LEU A 249 -4.01 4.19 15.68
C LEU A 249 -3.80 2.79 16.25
N HIS A 250 -3.19 1.91 15.47
CA HIS A 250 -2.92 0.53 15.85
C HIS A 250 -1.52 0.41 16.43
N VAL A 251 -1.42 -0.16 17.63
CA VAL A 251 -0.17 -0.66 18.17
C VAL A 251 -0.02 -2.11 17.74
N THR A 252 1.00 -2.38 16.94
CA THR A 252 1.28 -3.72 16.40
C THR A 252 2.63 -4.20 16.88
N GLU A 253 2.87 -5.50 16.83
CA GLU A 253 4.23 -6.05 16.98
C GLU A 253 5.16 -5.46 15.92
N ALA A 254 6.42 -5.21 16.26
CA ALA A 254 7.38 -4.65 15.31
C ALA A 254 7.68 -5.64 14.17
N GLU A 255 7.82 -6.93 14.48
CA GLU A 255 8.08 -7.98 13.51
C GLU A 255 6.78 -8.42 12.79
N PRO A 256 6.77 -8.51 11.46
CA PRO A 256 5.62 -9.02 10.72
C PRO A 256 5.50 -10.55 10.86
N LEU A 257 4.28 -11.03 11.11
CA LEU A 257 3.97 -12.46 11.15
C LEU A 257 4.22 -13.10 9.78
N ILE A 258 3.70 -12.47 8.72
CA ILE A 258 3.94 -12.84 7.32
C ILE A 258 3.96 -11.58 6.46
N THR A 259 4.59 -11.69 5.30
CA THR A 259 4.64 -10.64 4.28
C THR A 259 3.85 -11.05 3.03
N GLY A 260 3.67 -10.11 2.11
CA GLY A 260 3.02 -10.34 0.81
C GLY A 260 3.68 -11.44 -0.03
N GLU A 261 4.94 -11.79 0.22
CA GLU A 261 5.65 -12.88 -0.45
C GLU A 261 5.00 -14.26 -0.20
N TYR A 262 4.25 -14.38 0.89
CA TYR A 262 3.53 -15.61 1.23
C TYR A 262 2.12 -15.66 0.63
N LEU A 263 1.71 -14.67 -0.17
CA LEU A 263 0.46 -14.68 -0.91
C LEU A 263 0.60 -15.38 -2.26
N VAL A 264 -0.36 -16.22 -2.59
CA VAL A 264 -0.54 -16.81 -3.93
C VAL A 264 -1.32 -15.84 -4.81
N ASP A 265 -2.31 -15.16 -4.23
CA ASP A 265 -3.28 -14.33 -4.95
C ASP A 265 -3.99 -13.39 -3.96
N ALA A 266 -4.36 -12.21 -4.43
CA ALA A 266 -5.18 -11.23 -3.72
C ALA A 266 -5.87 -10.32 -4.76
N GLN A 267 -7.19 -10.34 -4.83
CA GLN A 267 -7.95 -9.53 -5.78
C GLN A 267 -9.12 -8.86 -5.09
N ALA A 268 -9.28 -7.56 -5.32
CA ALA A 268 -10.42 -6.82 -4.83
C ALA A 268 -11.70 -7.28 -5.54
N ILE A 269 -12.69 -7.68 -4.77
CA ILE A 269 -14.04 -8.01 -5.24
C ILE A 269 -15.05 -7.18 -4.45
N ARG A 270 -16.27 -7.04 -4.97
CA ARG A 270 -17.38 -6.57 -4.15
C ARG A 270 -18.06 -7.76 -3.51
N ASP A 271 -18.27 -7.68 -2.21
CA ASP A 271 -19.06 -8.64 -1.46
C ASP A 271 -20.45 -8.74 -2.13
N PRO A 272 -20.88 -9.94 -2.56
CA PRO A 272 -22.14 -10.12 -3.29
C PRO A 272 -23.38 -9.90 -2.41
N GLN A 273 -23.24 -9.97 -1.09
CA GLN A 273 -24.32 -9.80 -0.12
C GLN A 273 -24.44 -8.34 0.35
N TYR A 274 -23.31 -7.67 0.61
CA TYR A 274 -23.29 -6.32 1.19
C TYR A 274 -22.82 -5.22 0.24
N GLY A 275 -22.29 -5.56 -0.94
CA GLY A 275 -21.80 -4.60 -1.94
C GLY A 275 -20.52 -3.87 -1.53
N THR A 276 -19.95 -4.18 -0.36
CA THR A 276 -18.73 -3.61 0.19
C THR A 276 -17.50 -4.15 -0.56
N PRO A 277 -16.47 -3.33 -0.80
CA PRO A 277 -15.22 -3.83 -1.35
C PRO A 277 -14.51 -4.71 -0.32
N ILE A 278 -14.10 -5.91 -0.72
CA ILE A 278 -13.30 -6.83 0.08
C ILE A 278 -12.13 -7.33 -0.75
N VAL A 279 -11.01 -7.66 -0.10
CA VAL A 279 -9.83 -8.21 -0.77
C VAL A 279 -9.55 -9.60 -0.20
N PRO A 280 -10.19 -10.65 -0.73
CA PRO A 280 -9.81 -12.02 -0.39
C PRO A 280 -8.38 -12.27 -0.86
N PHE A 281 -7.61 -12.93 0.00
CA PHE A 281 -6.26 -13.38 -0.32
C PHE A 281 -6.12 -14.87 -0.03
N ARG A 282 -5.18 -15.51 -0.74
CA ARG A 282 -4.85 -16.92 -0.57
C ARG A 282 -3.40 -17.05 -0.18
N LEU A 283 -3.12 -17.76 0.90
CA LEU A 283 -1.76 -18.01 1.35
C LEU A 283 -1.12 -19.19 0.62
N THR A 284 0.20 -19.15 0.50
CA THR A 284 1.01 -20.32 0.14
C THR A 284 0.94 -21.37 1.24
N ARG A 285 1.32 -22.61 0.95
CA ARG A 285 1.36 -23.68 1.99
C ARG A 285 2.28 -23.30 3.16
N GLN A 286 3.41 -22.66 2.88
CA GLN A 286 4.33 -22.20 3.93
C GLN A 286 3.72 -21.03 4.71
N GLY A 287 3.19 -20.02 4.02
CA GLY A 287 2.51 -18.88 4.64
C GLY A 287 1.37 -19.29 5.56
N GLY A 288 0.53 -20.23 5.11
CA GLY A 288 -0.59 -20.76 5.90
C GLY A 288 -0.16 -21.39 7.21
N ARG A 289 0.96 -22.14 7.24
CA ARG A 289 1.49 -22.75 8.47
C ARG A 289 2.13 -21.74 9.43
N ILE A 290 2.63 -20.62 8.92
CA ILE A 290 3.15 -19.54 9.77
C ILE A 290 1.96 -18.81 10.38
N PHE A 291 0.98 -18.46 9.55
CA PHE A 291 -0.25 -17.80 9.96
C PHE A 291 -1.01 -18.60 11.02
N GLU A 292 -1.27 -19.89 10.79
CA GLU A 292 -1.94 -20.81 11.73
C GLU A 292 -1.25 -20.91 13.10
N ARG A 293 0.07 -20.68 13.18
CA ARG A 293 0.80 -20.71 14.45
C ARG A 293 0.78 -19.37 15.18
N GLY A 294 0.60 -18.27 14.45
CA GLY A 294 0.64 -16.91 15.00
C GLY A 294 -0.72 -16.32 15.34
N THR A 295 -1.81 -16.97 14.91
CA THR A 295 -3.20 -16.57 15.20
C THR A 295 -3.97 -17.72 15.83
#